data_AF-A0A916HFL0-F1
#
_entry.id   AF-A0A916HFL0-F1
#
_cell.length_a   1.000
_cell.length_b   1.000
_cell.length_c   1.000
_cell.angle_alpha   90.00
_cell.angle_beta   90.00
_cell.angle_gamma   90.00
#
_symmetry.space_group_name_H-M   'P 1'
#
loop_
_entity.id
_entity.type
_entity.pdbx_description
1 polymer ?
#
loop_
_entity_poly.entity_id
_entity_poly.type
_entity_poly.pdbx_seq_one_letter_code
_entity_poly.pdbx_strand_id
1 'polypeptide(L)'
;TVTVEEPLTVRTDAPAVRRLQKAGLQLLLSVHRVECKNCPANRRCELQRIAKFLKVGLKPGKLAQRFKQPEIDVSHPCLNYYPNRCVLCGKCVHVCRAQHRDVVLTFARRGFDTVVGCYGLSGSSAPSCRDCRACIDVCPVSALLPK
;
A
#
# COMPACT_ATOMS: atom_id res chain seq x y z
N THR A 1 11.06 -14.11 5.24
CA THR A 1 11.23 -14.00 6.71
C THR A 1 12.54 -14.66 7.08
N VAL A 2 13.12 -14.34 8.24
CA VAL A 2 14.34 -14.99 8.76
C VAL A 2 13.93 -15.89 9.91
N THR A 3 14.30 -17.17 9.86
CA THR A 3 14.07 -18.13 10.96
C THR A 3 15.01 -17.80 12.12
N VAL A 4 14.51 -17.87 13.35
CA VAL A 4 15.29 -17.54 14.55
C VAL A 4 15.91 -18.84 15.08
N GLU A 5 17.24 -18.85 15.18
CA GLU A 5 18.03 -19.97 15.70
C GLU A 5 19.14 -19.42 16.60
N GLU A 6 19.58 -20.20 17.60
CA GLU A 6 20.61 -19.76 18.53
C GLU A 6 22.04 -20.09 18.04
N PRO A 7 23.04 -19.20 18.26
CA PRO A 7 22.94 -17.86 18.86
C PRO A 7 22.73 -16.77 17.78
N LEU A 8 21.55 -16.13 17.76
CA LEU A 8 21.26 -14.99 16.88
C LEU A 8 21.42 -13.65 17.63
N THR A 9 22.29 -12.77 17.12
CA THR A 9 22.40 -11.37 17.58
C THR A 9 21.85 -10.43 16.52
N VAL A 10 20.90 -9.57 16.90
CA VAL A 10 20.21 -8.65 15.96
C VAL A 10 20.51 -7.20 16.30
N ARG A 11 20.94 -6.41 15.31
CA ARG A 11 21.12 -4.96 15.42
C ARG A 11 20.21 -4.23 14.44
N THR A 12 19.20 -3.52 14.96
CA THR A 12 18.17 -2.84 14.15
C THR A 12 18.40 -1.32 14.02
N ASP A 13 19.45 -0.81 14.65
CA ASP A 13 19.78 0.62 14.75
C ASP A 13 21.09 1.01 14.05
N ALA A 14 21.83 0.02 13.54
CA ALA A 14 23.11 0.24 12.88
C ALA A 14 22.99 1.23 11.71
N PRO A 15 24.04 2.02 11.40
CA PRO A 15 24.01 3.00 10.31
C PRO A 15 23.61 2.40 8.96
N ALA A 16 24.03 1.16 8.67
CA ALA A 16 23.64 0.44 7.46
C ALA A 16 22.12 0.19 7.38
N VAL A 17 21.47 -0.17 8.49
CA VAL A 17 20.02 -0.37 8.57
C VAL A 17 19.29 0.94 8.30
N ARG A 18 19.75 2.05 8.91
CA ARG A 18 19.15 3.38 8.70
C ARG A 18 19.31 3.86 7.25
N ARG A 19 20.45 3.57 6.60
CA ARG A 19 20.62 3.85 5.16
C ARG A 19 19.64 3.05 4.30
N LEU A 20 19.49 1.75 4.59
CA LEU A 20 18.56 0.88 3.87
C LEU A 20 17.10 1.34 4.01
N GLN A 21 16.67 1.69 5.22
CA GLN A 21 15.32 2.20 5.47
C GLN A 21 15.05 3.51 4.72
N LYS A 22 16.01 4.44 4.69
CA LYS A 22 15.90 5.70 3.93
C LYS A 22 15.80 5.44 2.43
N ALA A 23 16.62 4.55 1.88
CA ALA A 23 16.58 4.17 0.47
C ALA A 23 15.25 3.49 0.11
N GLY A 24 14.76 2.57 0.94
CA GLY A 24 13.45 1.94 0.78
C GLY A 24 12.31 2.95 0.76
N LEU A 25 12.31 3.92 1.68
CA LEU A 25 11.32 5.00 1.68
C LEU A 25 11.39 5.84 0.39
N GLN A 26 12.59 6.19 -0.08
CA GLN A 26 12.76 6.94 -1.33
C GLN A 26 12.20 6.19 -2.54
N LEU A 27 12.41 4.86 -2.61
CA LEU A 27 11.84 4.00 -3.65
C LEU A 27 10.31 3.96 -3.60
N LEU A 28 9.72 3.87 -2.41
CA LEU A 28 8.26 3.96 -2.28
C LEU A 28 7.74 5.32 -2.76
N LEU A 29 8.44 6.41 -2.42
CA LEU A 29 8.08 7.77 -2.78
C LEU A 29 8.33 8.13 -4.26
N SER A 30 9.09 7.32 -5.01
CA SER A 30 9.28 7.54 -6.46
C SER A 30 8.04 7.15 -7.27
N VAL A 31 7.18 6.29 -6.73
CA VAL A 31 5.92 5.86 -7.35
C VAL A 31 4.68 6.27 -6.55
N HIS A 32 4.86 6.92 -5.39
CA HIS A 32 3.79 7.42 -4.54
C HIS A 32 3.60 8.93 -4.72
N ARG A 33 2.40 9.37 -5.08
CA ARG A 33 2.06 10.79 -5.19
C ARG A 33 1.80 11.38 -3.79
N VAL A 34 2.66 12.30 -3.39
CA VAL A 34 2.60 12.95 -2.07
C VAL A 34 1.64 14.14 -2.09
N GLU A 35 0.37 13.88 -1.78
CA GLU A 35 -0.68 14.90 -1.65
C GLU A 35 -1.33 14.83 -0.26
N CYS A 36 -0.51 14.96 0.79
CA CYS A 36 -0.97 14.71 2.16
C CYS A 36 -2.09 15.65 2.62
N LYS A 37 -2.19 16.88 2.07
CA LYS A 37 -3.20 17.87 2.48
C LYS A 37 -4.64 17.34 2.32
N ASN A 38 -4.91 16.65 1.22
CA ASN A 38 -6.25 16.16 0.87
C ASN A 38 -6.38 14.63 1.02
N CYS A 39 -5.40 13.98 1.64
CA CYS A 39 -5.39 12.54 1.81
C CYS A 39 -6.11 12.14 3.11
N PRO A 40 -7.09 11.21 3.09
CA PRO A 40 -7.75 10.72 4.31
C PRO A 40 -6.79 10.07 5.32
N ALA A 41 -5.64 9.55 4.84
CA ALA A 41 -4.60 9.00 5.71
C ALA A 41 -3.77 10.07 6.43
N ASN A 42 -3.99 11.37 6.19
CA ASN A 42 -3.14 12.41 6.77
C ASN A 42 -3.11 12.30 8.30
N ARG A 43 -1.90 12.41 8.88
CA ARG A 43 -1.59 12.20 10.31
C ARG A 43 -1.73 10.76 10.82
N ARG A 44 -2.21 9.83 10.00
CA ARG A 44 -2.34 8.39 10.32
C ARG A 44 -1.60 7.47 9.33
N CYS A 45 -0.96 8.04 8.31
CA CYS A 45 -0.26 7.35 7.24
C CYS A 45 1.07 6.74 7.71
N GLU A 46 1.34 5.48 7.35
CA GLU A 46 2.60 4.81 7.68
C GLU A 46 3.81 5.48 7.02
N LEU A 47 3.69 6.00 5.80
CA LEU A 47 4.80 6.72 5.17
C LEU A 47 5.18 7.99 5.95
N GLN A 48 4.19 8.70 6.51
CA GLN A 48 4.45 9.84 7.41
C GLN A 48 5.15 9.40 8.69
N ARG A 49 4.73 8.28 9.28
CA ARG A 49 5.36 7.71 10.49
C ARG A 49 6.81 7.32 10.23
N ILE A 50 7.08 6.61 9.14
CA ILE A 50 8.44 6.20 8.75
C ILE A 50 9.31 7.43 8.46
N ALA A 51 8.80 8.41 7.71
CA ALA A 51 9.52 9.65 7.42
C ALA A 51 9.89 10.42 8.69
N LYS A 52 8.94 10.55 9.63
CA LYS A 52 9.16 11.16 10.95
C LYS A 52 10.21 10.39 11.75
N PHE A 53 10.11 9.06 11.82
CA PHE A 53 11.06 8.21 12.52
C PHE A 53 12.49 8.35 11.96
N LEU A 54 12.63 8.37 10.64
CA LEU A 54 13.92 8.50 9.96
C LEU A 54 14.44 9.94 9.88
N LYS A 55 13.65 10.92 10.33
CA LYS A 55 13.92 12.37 10.25
C LYS A 55 14.23 12.83 8.82
N VAL A 56 13.39 12.42 7.87
CA VAL A 56 13.51 12.79 6.44
C VAL A 56 12.18 13.33 5.91
N GLY A 57 12.24 14.11 4.82
CA GLY A 57 11.04 14.60 4.14
C GLY A 57 10.35 13.52 3.31
N LEU A 58 9.07 13.71 3.03
CA LEU A 58 8.28 12.89 2.11
C LEU A 58 8.58 13.26 0.65
N LYS A 59 9.79 12.97 0.19
CA LYS A 59 10.19 13.15 -1.20
C LYS A 59 11.11 12.02 -1.69
N PRO A 60 11.09 11.68 -2.99
CA PRO A 60 11.91 10.60 -3.58
C PRO A 60 13.41 10.91 -3.65
N GLY A 61 13.86 12.07 -3.17
CA GLY A 61 15.26 12.48 -3.30
C GLY A 61 15.59 12.79 -4.76
N LYS A 62 16.60 12.12 -5.32
CA LYS A 62 17.05 12.27 -6.71
C LYS A 62 16.36 11.29 -7.69
N LEU A 63 15.50 10.40 -7.20
CA LEU A 63 14.83 9.42 -8.04
C LEU A 63 13.74 10.10 -8.88
N ALA A 64 13.65 9.71 -10.15
CA ALA A 64 12.59 10.16 -11.04
C ALA A 64 11.22 9.64 -10.57
N GLN A 65 10.19 10.47 -10.66
CA GLN A 65 8.84 10.04 -10.33
C GLN A 65 8.21 9.27 -11.51
N ARG A 66 7.53 8.16 -11.19
CA ARG A 66 6.85 7.30 -12.15
C ARG A 66 5.46 6.98 -11.62
N PHE A 67 4.47 7.76 -12.07
CA PHE A 67 3.08 7.58 -11.67
C PHE A 67 2.35 6.64 -12.63
N LYS A 68 1.44 5.85 -12.06
CA LYS A 68 0.57 4.90 -12.75
C LYS A 68 -0.65 5.63 -13.31
N GLN A 69 -1.20 5.06 -14.38
CA GLN A 69 -2.48 5.44 -14.99
C GLN A 69 -3.46 4.25 -14.93
N PRO A 70 -4.76 4.48 -14.69
CA PRO A 70 -5.38 5.78 -14.37
C PRO A 70 -5.02 6.29 -12.96
N GLU A 71 -5.28 7.57 -12.67
CA GLU A 71 -5.06 8.13 -11.32
C GLU A 71 -6.00 7.54 -10.26
N ILE A 72 -7.21 7.19 -10.68
CA ILE A 72 -8.23 6.52 -9.87
C ILE A 72 -8.79 5.37 -10.70
N ASP A 73 -8.83 4.18 -10.13
CA ASP A 73 -9.52 3.02 -10.66
C ASP A 73 -10.88 2.88 -9.97
N VAL A 74 -11.94 2.95 -10.78
CA VAL A 74 -13.34 2.90 -10.36
C VAL A 74 -14.02 1.60 -10.80
N SER A 75 -13.26 0.59 -11.24
CA SER A 75 -13.80 -0.69 -11.71
C SER A 75 -14.56 -1.47 -10.64
N HIS A 76 -14.19 -1.31 -9.37
CA HIS A 76 -14.84 -1.99 -8.26
C HIS A 76 -16.17 -1.27 -7.89
N PRO A 77 -17.33 -1.96 -7.76
CA PRO A 77 -18.63 -1.35 -7.48
C PRO A 77 -18.71 -0.58 -6.16
N CYS A 78 -17.98 -1.02 -5.13
CA CYS A 78 -18.02 -0.42 -3.78
C CYS A 78 -16.77 0.39 -3.38
N LEU A 79 -15.71 0.39 -4.21
CA LEU A 79 -14.39 0.91 -3.81
C LEU A 79 -13.81 1.79 -4.92
N ASN A 80 -13.17 2.88 -4.51
CA ASN A 80 -12.26 3.66 -5.35
C ASN A 80 -10.82 3.29 -4.98
N TYR A 81 -10.04 2.88 -5.97
CA TYR A 81 -8.64 2.55 -5.80
C TYR A 81 -7.77 3.67 -6.37
N TYR A 82 -6.75 4.09 -5.63
CA TYR A 82 -5.79 5.13 -6.01
C TYR A 82 -4.41 4.48 -6.21
N PRO A 83 -4.05 4.06 -7.43
CA PRO A 83 -2.80 3.35 -7.70
C PRO A 83 -1.55 4.11 -7.27
N ASN A 84 -1.59 5.44 -7.40
CA ASN A 84 -0.49 6.35 -7.03
C ASN A 84 -0.39 6.60 -5.52
N ARG A 85 -1.33 6.10 -4.70
CA ARG A 85 -1.19 6.07 -3.23
C ARG A 85 -0.72 4.69 -2.74
N CYS A 86 -0.93 3.64 -3.52
CA CYS A 86 -0.65 2.27 -3.11
C CYS A 86 0.85 1.97 -3.04
N VAL A 87 1.30 1.38 -1.93
CA VAL A 87 2.68 0.89 -1.73
C VAL A 87 2.84 -0.61 -2.01
N LEU A 88 1.82 -1.26 -2.60
CA LEU A 88 1.81 -2.68 -2.96
C LEU A 88 2.17 -3.64 -1.79
N CYS A 89 1.82 -3.28 -0.55
CA CYS A 89 2.15 -4.08 0.64
C CYS A 89 1.36 -5.39 0.79
N GLY A 90 0.30 -5.60 -0.02
CA GLY A 90 -0.48 -6.84 -0.03
C GLY A 90 -1.44 -7.06 1.16
N LYS A 91 -1.48 -6.17 2.16
CA LYS A 91 -2.39 -6.30 3.32
C LYS A 91 -3.87 -6.43 2.92
N CYS A 92 -4.31 -5.62 1.95
CA CYS A 92 -5.68 -5.67 1.44
C CYS A 92 -5.98 -7.00 0.73
N VAL A 93 -5.05 -7.53 -0.07
CA VAL A 93 -5.18 -8.82 -0.76
C VAL A 93 -5.25 -9.95 0.26
N HIS A 94 -4.39 -9.92 1.28
CA HIS A 94 -4.36 -10.92 2.34
C HIS A 94 -5.68 -10.98 3.12
N VAL A 95 -6.16 -9.84 3.63
CA VAL A 95 -7.41 -9.82 4.41
C VAL A 95 -8.62 -10.17 3.54
N CYS A 96 -8.64 -9.73 2.29
CA CYS A 96 -9.71 -10.05 1.36
C CYS A 96 -9.81 -11.56 1.11
N ARG A 97 -8.67 -12.24 0.92
CA ARG A 97 -8.62 -13.70 0.74
C ARG A 97 -8.99 -14.46 2.01
N ALA A 98 -8.73 -13.89 3.19
CA ALA A 98 -9.12 -14.51 4.45
C ALA A 98 -10.64 -14.42 4.71
N GLN A 99 -11.28 -13.32 4.30
CA GLN A 99 -12.71 -13.09 4.53
C GLN A 99 -13.64 -13.69 3.48
N HIS A 100 -13.17 -13.81 2.23
CA HIS A 100 -13.98 -14.27 1.10
C HIS A 100 -13.33 -15.49 0.45
N ARG A 101 -14.14 -16.53 0.17
CA ARG A 101 -13.67 -17.73 -0.56
C ARG A 101 -13.31 -17.42 -2.01
N ASP A 102 -14.04 -16.50 -2.63
CA ASP A 102 -13.76 -16.02 -3.97
C ASP A 102 -12.76 -14.86 -3.93
N VAL A 103 -11.75 -14.89 -4.81
CA VAL A 103 -10.68 -13.89 -4.85
C VAL A 103 -11.22 -12.60 -5.46
N VAL A 104 -11.58 -11.64 -4.60
CA VAL A 104 -12.03 -10.31 -5.05
C VAL A 104 -10.83 -9.41 -5.38
N LEU A 105 -9.87 -9.26 -4.46
CA LEU A 105 -8.67 -8.42 -4.68
C LEU A 105 -7.41 -9.26 -4.90
N THR A 106 -6.61 -8.90 -5.90
CA THR A 106 -5.33 -9.54 -6.20
C THR A 106 -4.32 -8.55 -6.80
N PHE A 107 -3.07 -8.97 -6.97
CA PHE A 107 -2.10 -8.23 -7.77
C PHE A 107 -2.33 -8.52 -9.26
N ALA A 108 -2.40 -7.47 -10.06
CA ALA A 108 -2.54 -7.55 -11.52
C ALA A 108 -1.35 -6.87 -12.21
N ARG A 109 -1.10 -7.25 -13.46
CA ARG A 109 0.02 -6.78 -14.30
C ARG A 109 1.39 -7.17 -13.72
N ARG A 110 2.47 -6.53 -14.17
CA ARG A 110 3.85 -6.86 -13.78
C ARG A 110 4.76 -5.63 -13.79
N GLY A 111 5.89 -5.70 -13.08
CA GLY A 111 6.88 -4.62 -13.04
C GLY A 111 6.32 -3.31 -12.48
N PHE A 112 6.68 -2.18 -13.10
CA PHE A 112 6.19 -0.85 -12.70
C PHE A 112 4.66 -0.71 -12.84
N ASP A 113 4.03 -1.50 -13.71
CA ASP A 113 2.59 -1.45 -13.94
C ASP A 113 1.77 -2.26 -12.92
N THR A 114 2.43 -2.90 -11.95
CA THR A 114 1.74 -3.71 -10.93
C THR A 114 0.75 -2.87 -10.13
N VAL A 115 -0.49 -3.35 -10.06
CA VAL A 115 -1.60 -2.71 -9.36
C VAL A 115 -2.38 -3.73 -8.54
N VAL A 116 -3.15 -3.27 -7.55
CA VAL A 116 -4.20 -4.09 -6.95
C VAL A 116 -5.39 -4.03 -7.89
N GLY A 117 -5.77 -5.17 -8.45
CA GLY A 117 -6.92 -5.31 -9.33
C GLY A 117 -8.05 -6.08 -8.64
N CYS A 118 -9.24 -5.96 -9.21
CA CYS A 118 -10.41 -6.69 -8.77
C CYS A 118 -10.88 -7.67 -9.85
N TYR A 119 -11.18 -8.91 -9.48
CA TYR A 119 -11.74 -9.94 -10.37
C TYR A 119 -12.92 -10.64 -9.71
N GLY A 120 -13.79 -11.27 -10.51
CA GLY A 120 -14.83 -12.18 -9.98
C GLY A 120 -16.00 -11.51 -9.26
N LEU A 121 -16.14 -10.18 -9.29
CA LEU A 121 -17.34 -9.52 -8.77
C LEU A 121 -18.52 -9.72 -9.74
N SER A 122 -19.24 -10.82 -9.58
CA SER A 122 -20.59 -10.97 -10.08
C SER A 122 -21.55 -10.13 -9.22
N GLY A 123 -22.71 -9.73 -9.76
CA GLY A 123 -23.63 -8.79 -9.12
C GLY A 123 -24.10 -9.16 -7.69
N SER A 124 -23.94 -10.42 -7.26
CA SER A 124 -24.32 -10.92 -5.94
C SER A 124 -23.32 -10.59 -4.82
N SER A 125 -22.05 -10.30 -5.13
CA SER A 125 -21.00 -10.09 -4.11
C SER A 125 -20.78 -8.63 -3.72
N ALA A 126 -21.35 -7.68 -4.46
CA ALA A 126 -21.24 -6.25 -4.18
C ALA A 126 -21.85 -5.83 -2.80
N PRO A 127 -23.02 -6.34 -2.37
CA PRO A 127 -23.56 -6.03 -1.05
C PRO A 127 -22.60 -6.45 0.09
N SER A 128 -22.01 -7.65 0.00
CA SER A 128 -21.08 -8.16 1.01
C SER A 128 -19.83 -7.28 1.14
N CYS A 129 -19.29 -6.80 0.03
CA CYS A 129 -18.10 -5.94 0.06
C CYS A 129 -18.39 -4.54 0.66
N ARG A 130 -19.59 -4.00 0.43
CA ARG A 130 -20.02 -2.71 0.97
C ARG A 130 -19.95 -2.67 2.50
N ASP A 131 -20.28 -3.79 3.14
CA ASP A 131 -20.35 -3.92 4.60
C ASP A 131 -19.04 -4.42 5.21
N CYS A 132 -18.29 -5.29 4.51
CA CYS A 132 -17.06 -5.90 5.02
C CYS A 132 -15.96 -4.87 5.34
N ARG A 133 -15.64 -3.97 4.39
CA ARG A 133 -14.66 -2.86 4.51
C ARG A 133 -13.24 -3.19 4.99
N ALA A 134 -12.92 -4.44 5.31
CA ALA A 134 -11.65 -4.85 5.91
C ALA A 134 -10.42 -4.41 5.09
N CYS A 135 -10.52 -4.40 3.76
CA CYS A 135 -9.42 -3.97 2.88
C CYS A 135 -9.09 -2.45 3.00
N ILE A 136 -10.10 -1.62 3.29
CA ILE A 136 -9.93 -0.18 3.54
C ILE A 136 -9.23 0.01 4.89
N ASP A 137 -9.70 -0.67 5.92
CA ASP A 137 -9.24 -0.49 7.29
C ASP A 137 -7.77 -0.88 7.48
N VAL A 138 -7.31 -1.94 6.80
CA VAL A 138 -5.91 -2.37 6.88
C VAL A 138 -4.96 -1.56 5.97
N CYS A 139 -5.48 -0.66 5.12
CA CYS A 139 -4.68 0.06 4.15
C CYS A 139 -3.81 1.14 4.83
N PRO A 140 -2.47 1.02 4.82
CA PRO A 140 -1.60 1.91 5.60
C PRO A 140 -1.49 3.34 5.06
N VAL A 141 -2.03 3.59 3.86
CA VAL A 141 -1.84 4.80 3.05
C VAL A 141 -3.13 5.31 2.41
N SER A 142 -4.29 4.75 2.78
CA SER A 142 -5.61 5.05 2.19
C SER A 142 -5.62 5.05 0.66
N ALA A 143 -5.03 4.00 0.07
CA ALA A 143 -5.11 3.76 -1.37
C ALA A 143 -6.45 3.14 -1.80
N LEU A 144 -7.22 2.60 -0.86
CA LEU A 144 -8.59 2.12 -1.07
C LEU A 144 -9.52 3.00 -0.24
N LEU A 145 -10.57 3.52 -0.87
CA LEU A 145 -11.61 4.31 -0.22
C LEU A 145 -12.99 3.74 -0.59
N PRO A 146 -13.99 3.86 0.30
CA PRO A 146 -15.36 3.52 -0.06
C PRO A 146 -15.87 4.47 -1.17
N LYS A 147 -16.75 3.94 -2.01
CA LYS A 147 -17.57 4.74 -2.94
C LYS A 147 -18.78 5.34 -2.23
#